data_AF-A0A8S3UAZ7-F1
#
_entry.id   AF-A0A8S3UAZ7-F1
#
_cell.length_a   1.000
_cell.length_b   1.000
_cell.length_c   1.000
_cell.angle_alpha   90.00
_cell.angle_beta   90.00
_cell.angle_gamma   90.00
#
_symmetry.space_group_name_H-M   'P 1'
#
loop_
_entity.id
_entity.type
_entity.pdbx_description
1 polymer ?
#
loop_
_entity_poly.entity_id
_entity_poly.type
_entity_poly.pdbx_seq_one_letter_code
_entity_poly.pdbx_strand_id
1 'polypeptide(L)'
;MTPEEFTKIFETSYQEALENIMNSPFRNSSRSKHGKVDNEFQSKLSAIVTSEFENIEFEGELSAKLFLSVLQDALLKSLVKNRAQLYQKNATKLDSTMTNSDQSVLYYISGYIISKLQKKTYQHKNLKNQKIREAMTNFVVKQSTMLQEHVKKFAEWTEKLNRGGLKIPSDNFYYFIRHCEIVLRQSIDLGNVNSQTLMLTNLKEVIVSAHMVNYYWEILCDNNEFSSYIMESCVSLFLTIRGHSLARAVQLQMPNSTSQHEKPLRKVLKDKADNRKQ
;
A
#
# COMPACT_ATOMS: atom_id res chain seq x y z
N MET A 1 30.31 28.82 -13.90
CA MET A 1 30.00 27.42 -14.24
C MET A 1 28.85 27.41 -15.23
N THR A 2 29.00 26.75 -16.37
CA THR A 2 27.91 26.63 -17.36
C THR A 2 26.88 25.59 -16.91
N PRO A 3 25.62 25.65 -17.38
CA PRO A 3 24.61 24.63 -17.06
C PRO A 3 25.02 23.20 -17.44
N GLU A 4 25.81 23.04 -18.51
CA GLU A 4 26.30 21.75 -18.98
C GLU A 4 27.40 21.19 -18.06
N GLU A 5 28.34 22.04 -17.62
CA GLU A 5 29.35 21.67 -16.61
C GLU A 5 28.68 21.28 -15.29
N PHE A 6 27.65 22.02 -14.86
CA PHE A 6 26.89 21.72 -13.65
C PHE A 6 26.17 20.37 -13.73
N THR A 7 25.49 20.09 -14.86
CA THR A 7 24.77 18.83 -15.04
C THR A 7 25.71 17.63 -15.01
N LYS A 8 26.90 17.78 -15.63
CA LYS A 8 27.91 16.73 -15.65
C LYS A 8 28.52 16.47 -14.27
N ILE A 9 28.82 17.53 -13.51
CA ILE A 9 29.28 17.42 -12.11
C ILE A 9 28.19 16.76 -11.26
N PHE A 10 26.94 17.20 -11.40
CA PHE A 10 25.81 16.63 -10.68
C PHE A 10 25.63 15.14 -10.95
N GLU A 11 25.62 14.72 -12.22
CA GLU A 11 25.46 13.31 -12.59
C GLU A 11 26.61 12.45 -12.07
N THR A 12 27.86 12.94 -12.18
CA THR A 12 29.05 12.20 -11.73
C THR A 12 29.04 12.03 -10.21
N SER A 13 28.88 13.11 -9.46
CA SER A 13 28.83 13.08 -8.00
C SER A 13 27.60 12.31 -7.47
N TYR A 14 26.47 12.35 -8.20
CA TYR A 14 25.28 11.56 -7.87
C TYR A 14 25.52 10.05 -8.06
N GLN A 15 26.20 9.63 -9.13
CA GLN A 15 26.54 8.22 -9.35
C GLN A 15 27.56 7.71 -8.33
N GLU A 16 28.60 8.49 -8.04
CA GLU A 16 29.60 8.15 -7.01
C GLU A 16 28.96 8.04 -5.61
N ALA A 17 28.10 8.98 -5.24
CA ALA A 17 27.36 8.92 -3.98
C ALA A 17 26.45 7.68 -3.93
N LEU A 18 25.75 7.34 -5.02
CA LEU A 18 24.92 6.14 -5.11
C LEU A 18 25.74 4.86 -4.97
N GLU A 19 26.88 4.74 -5.66
CA GLU A 19 27.77 3.58 -5.55
C GLU A 19 28.33 3.42 -4.13
N ASN A 20 28.77 4.51 -3.51
CA ASN A 20 29.28 4.51 -2.13
C ASN A 20 28.19 4.07 -1.13
N ILE A 21 26.94 4.54 -1.32
CA ILE A 21 25.80 4.13 -0.48
C ILE A 21 25.42 2.66 -0.73
N MET A 22 25.46 2.20 -1.98
CA MET A 22 25.12 0.82 -2.36
C MET A 22 26.17 -0.21 -1.87
N ASN A 23 27.44 0.19 -1.84
CA ASN A 23 28.57 -0.65 -1.41
C ASN A 23 28.86 -0.57 0.09
N SER A 24 28.24 0.38 0.80
CA SER A 24 28.41 0.54 2.23
C SER A 24 27.76 -0.60 3.05
N PRO A 25 28.34 -0.98 4.21
CA PRO A 25 27.76 -1.94 5.16
C PRO A 25 26.37 -1.56 5.71
N PHE A 26 25.78 -0.41 5.34
CA PHE A 26 24.41 0.01 5.65
C PHE A 26 23.32 -0.96 5.19
N ARG A 27 23.64 -1.99 4.38
CA ARG A 27 22.73 -3.07 3.97
C ARG A 27 22.00 -3.75 5.14
N ASN A 28 22.56 -3.68 6.36
CA ASN A 28 22.05 -4.41 7.53
C ASN A 28 21.52 -3.53 8.69
N SER A 29 21.71 -2.21 8.70
CA SER A 29 21.45 -1.40 9.92
C SER A 29 20.06 -0.78 10.01
N SER A 30 19.27 -0.71 8.93
CA SER A 30 17.93 -0.09 8.96
C SER A 30 16.82 -1.10 9.30
N ARG A 31 16.92 -1.75 10.47
CA ARG A 31 15.80 -2.37 11.19
C ARG A 31 15.18 -1.33 12.15
N SER A 32 14.75 -0.18 11.62
CA SER A 32 13.89 0.72 12.40
C SER A 32 12.47 0.17 12.39
N LYS A 33 11.90 -0.03 13.58
CA LYS A 33 10.56 -0.60 13.81
C LYS A 33 9.41 0.27 13.27
N HIS A 34 9.66 1.44 12.69
CA HIS A 34 8.62 2.46 12.52
C HIS A 34 8.46 3.06 11.12
N GLY A 35 9.10 2.54 10.07
CA GLY A 35 8.82 2.98 8.69
C GLY A 35 9.15 4.45 8.37
N LYS A 36 9.49 5.27 9.37
CA LYS A 36 10.23 6.52 9.19
C LYS A 36 11.62 6.14 8.70
N VAL A 37 12.07 6.83 7.65
CA VAL A 37 13.50 6.90 7.36
C VAL A 37 14.18 7.24 8.69
N ASP A 38 15.04 6.35 9.16
CA ASP A 38 15.65 6.49 10.48
C ASP A 38 16.25 7.90 10.56
N ASN A 39 15.97 8.68 11.60
CA ASN A 39 16.57 10.01 11.74
C ASN A 39 18.10 9.91 11.68
N GLU A 40 18.63 8.76 12.12
CA GLU A 40 20.03 8.39 11.98
C GLU A 40 20.46 8.20 10.51
N PHE A 41 19.62 7.59 9.68
CA PHE A 41 19.90 7.42 8.24
C PHE A 41 19.81 8.75 7.48
N GLN A 42 18.79 9.58 7.76
CA GLN A 42 18.72 10.94 7.18
C GLN A 42 19.90 11.79 7.62
N SER A 43 20.28 11.75 8.90
CA SER A 43 21.45 12.47 9.41
C SER A 43 22.75 11.99 8.76
N LYS A 44 22.92 10.68 8.54
CA LYS A 44 24.11 10.13 7.88
C LYS A 44 24.14 10.43 6.38
N LEU A 45 23.02 10.34 5.68
CA LEU A 45 22.91 10.80 4.29
C LEU A 45 23.22 12.29 4.18
N SER A 46 22.67 13.11 5.10
CA SER A 46 22.96 14.53 5.12
C SER A 46 24.44 14.78 5.37
N ALA A 47 25.09 14.03 6.27
CA ALA A 47 26.52 14.16 6.53
C ALA A 47 27.36 13.79 5.29
N ILE A 48 27.05 12.69 4.60
CA ILE A 48 27.75 12.27 3.38
C ILE A 48 27.55 13.31 2.27
N VAL A 49 26.32 13.77 2.05
CA VAL A 49 26.02 14.79 1.04
C VAL A 49 26.65 16.13 1.41
N THR A 50 26.78 16.47 2.69
CA THR A 50 27.47 17.70 3.09
C THR A 50 28.98 17.57 2.90
N SER A 51 29.59 16.45 3.30
CA SER A 51 31.04 16.25 3.17
C SER A 51 31.53 16.15 1.73
N GLU A 52 30.74 15.55 0.83
CA GLU A 52 31.11 15.41 -0.59
C GLU A 52 30.94 16.73 -1.36
N PHE A 53 30.06 17.62 -0.90
CA PHE A 53 29.72 18.86 -1.60
C PHE A 53 30.19 20.14 -0.88
N GLU A 54 30.86 20.00 0.28
CA GLU A 54 31.46 21.10 1.06
C GLU A 54 32.51 21.89 0.27
N ASN A 55 33.13 21.27 -0.74
CA ASN A 55 34.19 21.88 -1.57
C ASN A 55 33.67 22.52 -2.86
N ILE A 56 32.36 22.49 -3.12
CA ILE A 56 31.78 23.13 -4.31
C ILE A 56 31.46 24.59 -3.96
N GLU A 57 32.19 25.53 -4.56
CA GLU A 57 31.90 26.96 -4.42
C GLU A 57 30.56 27.29 -5.08
N PHE A 58 29.52 27.46 -4.26
CA PHE A 58 28.24 27.97 -4.69
C PHE A 58 28.21 29.50 -4.58
N GLU A 59 27.72 30.17 -5.62
CA GLU A 59 27.37 31.59 -5.53
C GLU A 59 26.15 31.75 -4.60
N GLY A 60 26.43 31.96 -3.31
CA GLY A 60 25.45 32.27 -2.28
C GLY A 60 25.01 31.08 -1.40
N GLU A 61 24.97 31.31 -0.09
CA GLU A 61 24.61 30.33 0.94
C GLU A 61 23.19 29.74 0.77
N LEU A 62 22.26 30.55 0.26
CA LEU A 62 20.88 30.14 0.00
C LEU A 62 20.77 29.14 -1.16
N SER A 63 21.59 29.34 -2.21
CA SER A 63 21.66 28.49 -3.40
C SER A 63 22.22 27.11 -3.07
N ALA A 64 23.26 27.06 -2.22
CA ALA A 64 23.86 25.82 -1.73
C ALA A 64 22.86 24.98 -0.91
N LYS A 65 22.15 25.60 0.03
CA LYS A 65 21.14 24.92 0.87
C LYS A 65 19.99 24.34 0.05
N LEU A 66 19.49 25.09 -0.93
CA LEU A 66 18.42 24.62 -1.82
C LEU A 66 18.92 23.47 -2.71
N PHE A 67 20.13 23.57 -3.24
CA PHE A 67 20.74 22.51 -4.04
C PHE A 67 20.91 21.20 -3.25
N LEU A 68 21.49 21.28 -2.04
CA LEU A 68 21.67 20.11 -1.18
C LEU A 68 20.33 19.48 -0.80
N SER A 69 19.31 20.29 -0.53
CA SER A 69 17.95 19.82 -0.28
C SER A 69 17.37 19.03 -1.46
N VAL A 70 17.50 19.55 -2.69
CA VAL A 70 17.01 18.88 -3.90
C VAL A 70 17.79 17.60 -4.18
N LEU A 71 19.10 17.62 -4.02
CA LEU A 71 19.97 16.44 -4.20
C LEU A 71 19.64 15.35 -3.17
N GLN A 72 19.48 15.71 -1.89
CA GLN A 72 19.10 14.77 -0.84
C GLN A 72 17.74 14.12 -1.14
N ASP A 73 16.75 14.90 -1.57
CA ASP A 73 15.43 14.37 -1.93
C ASP A 73 15.52 13.43 -3.15
N ALA A 74 16.28 13.79 -4.17
CA ALA A 74 16.50 12.95 -5.36
C ALA A 74 17.21 11.63 -5.02
N LEU A 75 18.27 11.68 -4.20
CA LEU A 75 18.99 10.51 -3.73
C LEU A 75 18.10 9.61 -2.87
N LEU A 76 17.32 10.19 -1.95
CA LEU A 76 16.40 9.44 -1.10
C LEU A 76 15.35 8.70 -1.95
N LYS A 77 14.73 9.40 -2.92
CA LYS A 77 13.76 8.80 -3.86
C LYS A 77 14.38 7.66 -4.68
N SER A 78 15.62 7.85 -5.16
CA SER A 78 16.35 6.83 -5.90
C SER A 78 16.67 5.59 -5.06
N LEU A 79 17.15 5.79 -3.84
CA LEU A 79 17.43 4.71 -2.90
C LEU A 79 16.18 3.92 -2.53
N VAL A 80 15.06 4.62 -2.28
CA VAL A 80 13.75 3.99 -2.02
C VAL A 80 13.34 3.14 -3.23
N LYS A 81 13.46 3.66 -4.45
CA LYS A 81 13.15 2.94 -5.69
C LYS A 81 14.05 1.72 -5.89
N ASN A 82 15.37 1.85 -5.71
CA ASN A 82 16.32 0.75 -5.84
C ASN A 82 16.07 -0.34 -4.79
N ARG A 83 15.75 0.06 -3.55
CA ARG A 83 15.42 -0.88 -2.47
C ARG A 83 14.12 -1.62 -2.77
N ALA A 84 13.10 -0.94 -3.28
CA ALA A 84 11.85 -1.57 -3.73
C ALA A 84 12.10 -2.58 -4.86
N GLN A 85 12.96 -2.25 -5.84
CA GLN A 85 13.35 -3.17 -6.91
C GLN A 85 14.11 -4.41 -6.39
N LEU A 86 15.01 -4.22 -5.41
CA LEU A 86 15.70 -5.34 -4.75
C LEU A 86 14.71 -6.21 -3.96
N TYR A 87 13.75 -5.62 -3.26
CA TYR A 87 12.67 -6.37 -2.61
C TYR A 87 11.82 -7.13 -3.60
N GLN A 88 11.45 -6.54 -4.75
CA GLN A 88 10.73 -7.23 -5.82
C GLN A 88 11.53 -8.41 -6.38
N LYS A 89 12.84 -8.27 -6.59
CA LYS A 89 13.73 -9.37 -7.02
C LYS A 89 13.80 -10.50 -5.99
N ASN A 90 13.84 -10.14 -4.70
CA ASN A 90 13.90 -11.10 -3.59
C ASN A 90 12.52 -11.66 -3.18
N ALA A 91 11.41 -11.04 -3.62
CA ALA A 91 10.05 -11.46 -3.33
C ALA A 91 9.69 -12.81 -3.96
N THR A 92 10.53 -13.33 -4.87
CA THR A 92 10.43 -14.67 -5.45
C THR A 92 10.34 -15.80 -4.40
N LYS A 93 10.88 -15.61 -3.18
CA LYS A 93 10.68 -16.56 -2.08
C LYS A 93 9.36 -16.41 -1.33
N LEU A 94 8.81 -15.19 -1.23
CA LEU A 94 7.59 -14.91 -0.45
C LEU A 94 6.32 -15.06 -1.30
N ASP A 95 6.41 -14.82 -2.61
CA ASP A 95 5.37 -15.02 -3.61
C ASP A 95 4.91 -16.49 -3.71
N SER A 96 5.73 -17.43 -3.22
CA SER A 96 5.40 -18.86 -3.13
C SER A 96 4.17 -19.17 -2.26
N THR A 97 3.71 -18.22 -1.44
CA THR A 97 2.62 -18.43 -0.48
C THR A 97 1.23 -18.05 -0.97
N MET A 98 1.09 -17.33 -2.10
CA MET A 98 -0.21 -16.79 -2.52
C MET A 98 -0.68 -17.32 -3.86
N THR A 99 -1.70 -18.18 -3.81
CA THR A 99 -2.26 -18.84 -4.99
C THR A 99 -2.91 -17.85 -5.97
N ASN A 100 -3.09 -18.24 -7.23
CA ASN A 100 -3.84 -17.43 -8.20
C ASN A 100 -5.28 -17.13 -7.73
N SER A 101 -5.89 -18.05 -6.98
CA SER A 101 -7.22 -17.86 -6.38
C SER A 101 -7.19 -16.73 -5.35
N ASP A 102 -6.22 -16.75 -4.43
CA ASP A 102 -6.04 -15.70 -3.43
C ASP A 102 -5.81 -14.34 -4.08
N GLN A 103 -4.98 -14.30 -5.13
CA GLN A 103 -4.71 -13.07 -5.89
C GLN A 103 -5.96 -12.53 -6.57
N SER A 104 -6.80 -13.41 -7.14
CA SER A 104 -8.09 -13.03 -7.73
C SER A 104 -9.04 -12.44 -6.67
N VAL A 105 -9.11 -13.07 -5.50
CA VAL A 105 -9.92 -12.59 -4.37
C VAL A 105 -9.41 -11.24 -3.86
N LEU A 106 -8.10 -11.06 -3.73
CA LEU A 106 -7.49 -9.78 -3.34
C LEU A 106 -7.76 -8.67 -4.35
N TYR A 107 -7.71 -8.98 -5.64
CA TYR A 107 -8.04 -8.03 -6.70
C TYR A 107 -9.51 -7.59 -6.58
N TYR A 108 -10.44 -8.52 -6.35
CA TYR A 108 -11.83 -8.21 -6.07
C TYR A 108 -12.00 -7.35 -4.82
N ILE A 109 -11.32 -7.69 -3.71
CA ILE A 109 -11.34 -6.89 -2.47
C ILE A 109 -10.84 -5.48 -2.73
N SER A 110 -9.81 -5.31 -3.54
CA SER A 110 -9.25 -4.01 -3.91
C SER A 110 -10.31 -3.14 -4.60
N GLY A 111 -11.01 -3.70 -5.59
CA GLY A 111 -12.13 -3.03 -6.25
C GLY A 111 -13.28 -2.66 -5.30
N TYR A 112 -13.59 -3.54 -4.34
CA TYR A 112 -14.61 -3.28 -3.31
C TYR A 112 -14.20 -2.14 -2.37
N ILE A 113 -12.95 -2.10 -1.90
CA ILE A 113 -12.43 -1.05 -1.03
C ILE A 113 -12.59 0.33 -1.69
N ILE A 114 -12.15 0.46 -2.94
CA ILE A 114 -12.29 1.70 -3.72
C ILE A 114 -13.77 2.11 -3.78
N SER A 115 -14.65 1.18 -4.15
CA SER A 115 -16.08 1.43 -4.32
C SER A 115 -16.72 1.91 -3.02
N LYS A 116 -16.36 1.29 -1.88
CA LYS A 116 -16.89 1.64 -0.56
C LYS A 116 -16.42 3.01 -0.10
N LEU A 117 -15.13 3.32 -0.28
CA LEU A 117 -14.55 4.61 0.10
C LEU A 117 -15.09 5.74 -0.77
N GLN A 118 -15.17 5.55 -2.09
CA GLN A 118 -15.80 6.50 -3.00
C GLN A 118 -17.26 6.76 -2.60
N LYS A 119 -18.05 5.71 -2.33
CA LYS A 119 -19.44 5.89 -1.89
C LYS A 119 -19.55 6.76 -0.63
N LYS A 120 -18.65 6.57 0.35
CA LYS A 120 -18.60 7.38 1.58
C LYS A 120 -18.27 8.85 1.27
N THR A 121 -17.36 9.12 0.33
CA THR A 121 -16.98 10.50 -0.04
C THR A 121 -18.02 11.17 -0.95
N TYR A 122 -18.79 10.43 -1.75
CA TYR A 122 -19.89 10.95 -2.55
C TYR A 122 -21.12 11.35 -1.73
N GLN A 123 -21.30 10.80 -0.53
CA GLN A 123 -22.44 11.12 0.34
C GLN A 123 -22.48 12.58 0.81
N HIS A 124 -21.32 13.24 0.95
CA HIS A 124 -21.26 14.65 1.36
C HIS A 124 -20.57 15.50 0.30
N LYS A 125 -21.29 16.52 -0.20
CA LYS A 125 -20.82 17.48 -1.21
C LYS A 125 -20.03 18.63 -0.57
N ASN A 126 -18.97 18.33 0.19
CA ASN A 126 -18.06 19.35 0.71
C ASN A 126 -16.73 19.34 -0.06
N LEU A 127 -16.02 20.48 0.00
CA LEU A 127 -14.74 20.69 -0.70
C LEU A 127 -13.69 19.65 -0.31
N LYS A 128 -13.64 19.27 0.97
CA LYS A 128 -12.76 18.21 1.49
C LYS A 128 -12.99 16.88 0.76
N ASN A 129 -14.24 16.43 0.65
CA ASN A 129 -14.55 15.17 -0.03
C ASN A 129 -14.30 15.25 -1.53
N GLN A 130 -14.39 16.43 -2.14
CA GLN A 130 -13.99 16.61 -3.53
C GLN A 130 -12.49 16.37 -3.71
N LYS A 131 -11.63 17.01 -2.91
CA LYS A 131 -10.18 16.78 -2.94
C LYS A 131 -9.82 15.31 -2.67
N ILE A 132 -10.52 14.65 -1.75
CA ILE A 132 -10.31 13.21 -1.49
C ILE A 132 -10.71 12.37 -2.72
N ARG A 133 -11.81 12.70 -3.41
CA ARG A 133 -12.22 11.98 -4.63
C ARG A 133 -11.19 12.15 -5.75
N GLU A 134 -10.67 13.36 -5.91
CA GLU A 134 -9.60 13.67 -6.86
C GLU A 134 -8.34 12.87 -6.54
N ALA A 135 -7.94 12.75 -5.27
CA ALA A 135 -6.82 11.92 -4.85
C ALA A 135 -6.99 10.42 -5.21
N MET A 136 -8.23 9.94 -5.22
CA MET A 136 -8.57 8.54 -5.47
C MET A 136 -8.72 8.20 -6.96
N THR A 137 -8.57 9.14 -7.89
CA THR A 137 -8.72 8.86 -9.33
C THR A 137 -7.68 7.86 -9.82
N ASN A 138 -6.47 7.89 -9.26
CA ASN A 138 -5.36 7.02 -9.62
C ASN A 138 -5.56 5.56 -9.14
N PHE A 139 -6.58 5.30 -8.33
CA PHE A 139 -6.83 3.95 -7.79
C PHE A 139 -7.56 3.07 -8.79
N VAL A 140 -8.13 3.65 -9.85
CA VAL A 140 -9.01 2.97 -10.81
C VAL A 140 -8.42 3.12 -12.20
N VAL A 141 -8.40 2.03 -12.97
CA VAL A 141 -8.18 2.11 -14.41
C VAL A 141 -9.50 2.27 -15.14
N LYS A 142 -9.48 3.03 -16.24
CA LYS A 142 -10.67 3.20 -17.09
C LYS A 142 -11.03 1.91 -17.82
N GLN A 143 -10.02 1.11 -18.18
CA GLN A 143 -10.16 -0.11 -18.96
C GLN A 143 -9.15 -1.15 -18.48
N SER A 144 -9.54 -2.43 -18.47
CA SER A 144 -8.67 -3.55 -18.08
C SER A 144 -7.50 -3.78 -19.03
N THR A 145 -7.56 -3.25 -20.25
CA THR A 145 -6.45 -3.26 -21.24
C THR A 145 -5.21 -2.51 -20.74
N MET A 146 -5.38 -1.55 -19.84
CA MET A 146 -4.30 -0.72 -19.26
C MET A 146 -3.51 -1.44 -18.15
N LEU A 147 -3.96 -2.62 -17.71
CA LEU A 147 -3.31 -3.39 -16.65
C LEU A 147 -2.08 -4.13 -17.19
N GLN A 148 -1.10 -4.36 -16.33
CA GLN A 148 0.00 -5.28 -16.60
C GLN A 148 -0.53 -6.70 -16.88
N GLU A 149 0.14 -7.41 -17.78
CA GLU A 149 -0.33 -8.69 -18.32
C GLU A 149 -0.64 -9.74 -17.25
N HIS A 150 0.19 -9.84 -16.21
CA HIS A 150 -0.04 -10.79 -15.13
C HIS A 150 -1.20 -10.41 -14.20
N VAL A 151 -1.66 -9.15 -14.20
CA VAL A 151 -2.83 -8.67 -13.43
C VAL A 151 -4.13 -8.88 -14.22
N LYS A 152 -4.07 -8.81 -15.57
CA LYS A 152 -5.24 -8.92 -16.45
C LYS A 152 -6.11 -10.14 -16.16
N LYS A 153 -5.50 -11.32 -15.94
CA LYS A 153 -6.23 -12.55 -15.58
C LYS A 153 -7.11 -12.40 -14.33
N PHE A 154 -6.70 -11.59 -13.35
CA PHE A 154 -7.48 -11.34 -12.13
C PHE A 154 -8.61 -10.34 -12.38
N ALA A 155 -8.36 -9.37 -13.26
CA ALA A 155 -9.37 -8.42 -13.71
C ALA A 155 -10.48 -9.13 -14.49
N GLU A 156 -10.14 -10.00 -15.46
CA GLU A 156 -11.09 -10.81 -16.21
C GLU A 156 -11.95 -11.69 -15.30
N TRP A 157 -11.33 -12.32 -14.29
CA TRP A 157 -12.07 -13.10 -13.29
C TRP A 157 -13.05 -12.23 -12.49
N THR A 158 -12.61 -11.03 -12.08
CA THR A 158 -13.43 -10.09 -11.31
C THR A 158 -14.57 -9.52 -12.14
N GLU A 159 -14.33 -9.20 -13.41
CA GLU A 159 -15.34 -8.70 -14.35
C GLU A 159 -16.48 -9.71 -14.54
N LYS A 160 -16.18 -11.01 -14.62
CA LYS A 160 -17.20 -12.07 -14.70
C LYS A 160 -18.12 -12.12 -13.47
N LEU A 161 -17.62 -11.73 -12.29
CA LEU A 161 -18.38 -11.71 -11.04
C LEU A 161 -19.04 -10.35 -10.76
N ASN A 162 -18.61 -9.30 -11.47
CA ASN A 162 -19.07 -7.94 -11.21
C ASN A 162 -20.52 -7.74 -11.68
N ARG A 163 -21.36 -7.20 -10.79
CA ARG A 163 -22.76 -6.86 -11.07
C ARG A 163 -22.99 -5.34 -11.16
N GLY A 164 -21.98 -4.61 -11.64
CA GLY A 164 -22.01 -3.15 -11.81
C GLY A 164 -21.63 -2.34 -10.58
N GLY A 165 -21.13 -2.99 -9.51
CA GLY A 165 -20.81 -2.35 -8.24
C GLY A 165 -19.32 -2.28 -7.89
N LEU A 166 -18.47 -3.07 -8.56
CA LEU A 166 -17.02 -3.04 -8.35
C LEU A 166 -16.32 -2.11 -9.34
N LYS A 167 -15.28 -1.45 -8.84
CA LYS A 167 -14.28 -0.75 -9.65
C LYS A 167 -13.15 -1.69 -10.04
N ILE A 168 -12.54 -1.43 -11.19
CA ILE A 168 -11.33 -2.11 -11.66
C ILE A 168 -10.12 -1.37 -11.06
N PRO A 169 -9.43 -1.92 -10.05
CA PRO A 169 -8.30 -1.27 -9.42
C PRO A 169 -7.13 -1.13 -10.41
N SER A 170 -6.33 -0.06 -10.26
CA SER A 170 -5.03 0.06 -10.92
C SER A 170 -4.03 -0.94 -10.33
N ASP A 171 -2.99 -1.27 -11.11
CA ASP A 171 -1.96 -2.21 -10.68
C ASP A 171 -1.33 -1.80 -9.35
N ASN A 172 -0.97 -0.52 -9.21
CA ASN A 172 -0.38 0.03 -7.98
C ASN A 172 -1.33 -0.10 -6.78
N PHE A 173 -2.63 0.12 -6.97
CA PHE A 173 -3.60 -0.05 -5.87
C PHE A 173 -3.78 -1.52 -5.50
N TYR A 174 -3.82 -2.42 -6.49
CA TYR A 174 -3.81 -3.86 -6.24
C TYR A 174 -2.55 -4.28 -5.46
N TYR A 175 -1.36 -3.82 -5.86
CA TYR A 175 -0.12 -4.14 -5.16
C TYR A 175 -0.06 -3.57 -3.74
N PHE A 176 -0.58 -2.37 -3.53
CA PHE A 176 -0.73 -1.81 -2.19
C PHE A 176 -1.54 -2.76 -1.27
N ILE A 177 -2.71 -3.23 -1.72
CA ILE A 177 -3.55 -4.18 -0.96
C ILE A 177 -2.85 -5.54 -0.82
N ARG A 178 -2.19 -6.00 -1.87
CA ARG A 178 -1.41 -7.25 -1.87
C ARG A 178 -0.33 -7.24 -0.80
N HIS A 179 0.39 -6.13 -0.65
CA HIS A 179 1.41 -5.99 0.39
C HIS A 179 0.81 -5.86 1.79
N CYS A 180 -0.37 -5.25 1.93
CA CYS A 180 -1.11 -5.30 3.20
C CYS A 180 -1.40 -6.75 3.63
N GLU A 181 -1.83 -7.61 2.70
CA GLU A 181 -2.07 -9.04 2.97
C GLU A 181 -0.79 -9.80 3.32
N ILE A 182 0.31 -9.52 2.62
CA ILE A 182 1.61 -10.13 2.93
C ILE A 182 2.03 -9.81 4.37
N VAL A 183 1.94 -8.53 4.76
CA VAL A 183 2.29 -8.10 6.12
C VAL A 183 1.35 -8.73 7.14
N LEU A 184 0.05 -8.83 6.83
CA LEU A 184 -0.94 -9.50 7.69
C LEU A 184 -0.58 -10.97 7.92
N ARG A 185 -0.27 -11.72 6.85
CA ARG A 185 0.12 -13.15 6.91
C ARG A 185 1.43 -13.37 7.67
N GLN A 186 2.34 -12.40 7.65
CA GLN A 186 3.57 -12.44 8.44
C GLN A 186 3.34 -12.11 9.92
N SER A 187 2.32 -11.30 10.21
CA SER A 187 2.02 -10.82 11.56
C SER A 187 1.10 -11.77 12.34
N ILE A 188 0.31 -12.57 11.62
CA ILE A 188 -0.66 -13.49 12.20
C ILE A 188 -0.40 -14.89 11.65
N ASP A 189 -0.18 -15.85 12.54
CA ASP A 189 -0.23 -17.26 12.18
C ASP A 189 -1.70 -17.66 11.95
N LEU A 190 -2.12 -17.67 10.67
CA LEU A 190 -3.47 -18.03 10.27
C LEU A 190 -3.82 -19.50 10.54
N GLY A 191 -2.83 -20.37 10.80
CA GLY A 191 -3.04 -21.77 11.15
C GLY A 191 -3.35 -22.00 12.64
N ASN A 192 -3.01 -21.03 13.50
CA ASN A 192 -3.19 -21.12 14.94
C ASN A 192 -3.71 -19.79 15.52
N VAL A 193 -4.83 -19.34 14.98
CA VAL A 193 -5.47 -18.08 15.40
C VAL A 193 -6.12 -18.27 16.76
N ASN A 194 -5.55 -17.63 17.78
CA ASN A 194 -6.12 -17.56 19.12
C ASN A 194 -6.54 -16.12 19.45
N SER A 195 -7.22 -15.94 20.58
CA SER A 195 -7.71 -14.63 21.03
C SER A 195 -6.59 -13.61 21.22
N GLN A 196 -5.37 -14.04 21.58
CA GLN A 196 -4.20 -13.16 21.72
C GLN A 196 -3.66 -12.68 20.37
N THR A 197 -3.62 -13.54 19.35
CA THR A 197 -3.21 -13.15 17.98
C THR A 197 -4.18 -12.17 17.33
N LEU A 198 -5.48 -12.29 17.65
CA LEU A 198 -6.53 -11.38 17.16
C LEU A 198 -6.55 -10.02 17.88
N MET A 199 -6.05 -9.97 19.12
CA MET A 199 -5.98 -8.77 19.95
C MET A 199 -4.68 -7.96 19.74
N LEU A 200 -3.91 -8.22 18.67
CA LEU A 200 -2.76 -7.40 18.31
C LEU A 200 -3.23 -5.96 18.02
N THR A 201 -3.13 -5.10 19.04
CA THR A 201 -3.65 -3.72 19.05
C THR A 201 -3.03 -2.83 17.97
N ASN A 202 -1.94 -3.27 17.34
CA ASN A 202 -1.13 -2.42 16.47
C ASN A 202 -1.02 -2.97 15.03
N LEU A 203 -1.85 -3.93 14.60
CA LEU A 203 -1.80 -4.47 13.22
C LEU A 203 -1.93 -3.38 12.16
N LYS A 204 -2.78 -2.37 12.39
CA LYS A 204 -2.91 -1.22 11.50
C LYS A 204 -1.58 -0.47 11.37
N GLU A 205 -0.90 -0.21 12.49
CA GLU A 205 0.39 0.49 12.51
C GLU A 205 1.49 -0.34 11.84
N VAL A 206 1.51 -1.65 12.06
CA VAL A 206 2.46 -2.58 11.41
C VAL A 206 2.29 -2.57 9.89
N ILE A 207 1.04 -2.58 9.40
CA ILE A 207 0.76 -2.52 7.96
C ILE A 207 1.14 -1.14 7.39
N VAL A 208 0.70 -0.05 8.03
CA VAL A 208 0.97 1.32 7.55
C VAL A 208 2.47 1.65 7.59
N SER A 209 3.24 1.08 8.51
CA SER A 209 4.69 1.29 8.58
C SER A 209 5.50 0.39 7.63
N ALA A 210 4.86 -0.58 6.96
CA ALA A 210 5.57 -1.49 6.07
C ALA A 210 6.08 -0.79 4.81
N HIS A 211 7.36 -1.00 4.50
CA HIS A 211 8.06 -0.32 3.40
C HIS A 211 7.35 -0.45 2.04
N MET A 212 7.00 -1.66 1.63
CA MET A 212 6.33 -1.86 0.34
C MET A 212 4.92 -1.29 0.30
N VAL A 213 4.23 -1.23 1.45
CA VAL A 213 2.91 -0.59 1.55
C VAL A 213 3.06 0.91 1.31
N ASN A 214 4.04 1.56 1.96
CA ASN A 214 4.34 2.97 1.73
C ASN A 214 4.80 3.26 0.30
N TYR A 215 5.67 2.42 -0.27
CA TYR A 215 6.16 2.59 -1.64
C TYR A 215 5.01 2.66 -2.67
N TYR A 216 4.10 1.69 -2.67
CA TYR A 216 2.96 1.73 -3.60
C TYR A 216 1.97 2.85 -3.26
N TRP A 217 1.88 3.24 -1.99
CA TRP A 217 1.05 4.35 -1.56
C TRP A 217 1.56 5.70 -2.09
N GLU A 218 2.88 5.94 -2.01
CA GLU A 218 3.52 7.15 -2.54
C GLU A 218 3.29 7.30 -4.04
N ILE A 219 3.34 6.20 -4.80
CA ILE A 219 3.02 6.20 -6.24
C ILE A 219 1.55 6.59 -6.51
N LEU A 220 0.64 6.23 -5.61
CA LEU A 220 -0.80 6.46 -5.80
C LEU A 220 -1.24 7.89 -5.47
N CYS A 221 -0.66 8.50 -4.43
CA CYS A 221 -1.19 9.71 -3.79
C CYS A 221 -0.19 10.89 -3.71
N ASP A 222 0.76 10.98 -4.65
CA ASP A 222 1.83 11.99 -4.71
C ASP A 222 1.46 13.33 -4.04
N ASN A 223 2.07 13.59 -2.88
CA ASN A 223 1.95 14.81 -2.07
C ASN A 223 0.53 15.33 -1.76
N ASN A 224 -0.47 14.45 -1.67
CA ASN A 224 -1.83 14.87 -1.29
C ASN A 224 -1.98 15.14 0.22
N GLU A 225 -2.59 16.28 0.62
CA GLU A 225 -2.80 16.63 2.04
C GLU A 225 -3.62 15.58 2.83
N PHE A 226 -4.46 14.81 2.13
CA PHE A 226 -5.28 13.75 2.71
C PHE A 226 -4.68 12.35 2.55
N SER A 227 -3.47 12.24 2.00
CA SER A 227 -2.81 10.96 1.69
C SER A 227 -2.82 10.01 2.90
N SER A 228 -2.34 10.47 4.05
CA SER A 228 -2.34 9.65 5.28
C SER A 228 -3.75 9.22 5.71
N TYR A 229 -4.74 10.13 5.67
CA TYR A 229 -6.12 9.81 6.02
C TYR A 229 -6.74 8.75 5.10
N ILE A 230 -6.48 8.83 3.80
CA ILE A 230 -7.00 7.87 2.81
C ILE A 230 -6.31 6.52 3.00
N MET A 231 -4.99 6.49 3.21
CA MET A 231 -4.23 5.27 3.47
C MET A 231 -4.80 4.51 4.66
N GLU A 232 -4.99 5.22 5.78
CA GLU A 232 -5.54 4.64 6.99
C GLU A 232 -6.95 4.11 6.77
N SER A 233 -7.78 4.83 6.02
CA SER A 233 -9.14 4.40 5.68
C SER A 233 -9.14 3.12 4.83
N CYS A 234 -8.20 3.01 3.88
CA CYS A 234 -7.99 1.80 3.07
C CYS A 234 -7.57 0.61 3.95
N VAL A 235 -6.54 0.79 4.78
CA VAL A 235 -6.01 -0.27 5.65
C VAL A 235 -7.06 -0.71 6.68
N SER A 236 -7.78 0.23 7.30
CA SER A 236 -8.86 -0.09 8.24
C SER A 236 -9.98 -0.89 7.57
N LEU A 237 -10.39 -0.54 6.35
CA LEU A 237 -11.40 -1.29 5.63
C LEU A 237 -10.90 -2.68 5.22
N PHE A 238 -9.64 -2.79 4.76
CA PHE A 238 -8.99 -4.06 4.48
C PHE A 238 -8.97 -4.99 5.71
N LEU A 239 -8.51 -4.48 6.85
CA LEU A 239 -8.49 -5.22 8.11
C LEU A 239 -9.89 -5.64 8.57
N THR A 240 -10.90 -4.80 8.36
CA THR A 240 -12.30 -5.14 8.66
C THR A 240 -12.77 -6.33 7.82
N ILE A 241 -12.50 -6.31 6.50
CA ILE A 241 -12.87 -7.41 5.59
C ILE A 241 -12.15 -8.70 5.98
N ARG A 242 -10.85 -8.63 6.27
CA ARG A 242 -10.05 -9.80 6.68
C ARG A 242 -10.47 -10.32 8.04
N GLY A 243 -10.70 -9.44 9.01
CA GLY A 243 -11.19 -9.80 10.35
C GLY A 243 -12.52 -10.55 10.30
N HIS A 244 -13.49 -10.06 9.53
CA HIS A 244 -14.76 -10.78 9.34
C HIS A 244 -14.59 -12.13 8.63
N SER A 245 -13.73 -12.19 7.62
CA SER A 245 -13.45 -13.44 6.89
C SER A 245 -12.80 -14.47 7.81
N LEU A 246 -11.86 -14.05 8.65
CA LEU A 246 -11.17 -14.90 9.60
C LEU A 246 -12.09 -15.38 10.71
N ALA A 247 -12.87 -14.48 11.31
CA ALA A 247 -13.87 -14.84 12.32
C ALA A 247 -14.85 -15.89 11.79
N ARG A 248 -15.30 -15.75 10.53
CA ARG A 248 -16.17 -16.73 9.89
C ARG A 248 -15.47 -18.08 9.66
N ALA A 249 -14.21 -18.08 9.26
CA ALA A 249 -13.43 -19.31 9.08
C ALA A 249 -13.26 -20.06 10.41
N VAL A 250 -12.93 -19.35 11.50
CA VAL A 250 -12.82 -19.91 12.85
C VAL A 250 -14.16 -20.47 13.33
N GLN A 251 -15.27 -19.75 13.11
CA GLN A 251 -16.61 -20.24 13.44
C GLN A 251 -16.93 -21.57 12.77
N LEU A 252 -16.62 -21.73 11.48
CA LEU A 252 -16.86 -22.96 10.73
C LEU A 252 -16.02 -24.16 11.20
N GLN A 253 -14.90 -23.92 11.89
CA GLN A 253 -14.06 -24.97 12.46
C GLN A 253 -14.52 -25.42 13.86
N MET A 254 -15.43 -24.68 14.50
CA MET A 254 -15.93 -25.06 15.82
C MET A 254 -16.95 -26.20 15.72
N PRO A 255 -16.83 -27.27 16.51
CA PRO A 255 -17.65 -28.49 16.41
C PRO A 255 -19.14 -28.27 16.69
N ASN A 256 -19.52 -27.15 17.30
CA ASN A 256 -20.91 -26.79 17.61
C ASN A 256 -21.51 -25.73 16.69
N SER A 257 -20.83 -25.38 15.58
CA SER A 257 -21.38 -24.48 14.56
C SER A 257 -22.43 -25.20 13.71
N THR A 258 -23.54 -25.58 14.36
CA THR A 258 -24.78 -25.89 13.65
C THR A 258 -25.08 -24.71 12.74
N SER A 259 -25.19 -24.98 11.45
CA SER A 259 -25.53 -24.04 10.41
C SER A 259 -26.93 -23.49 10.65
N GLN A 260 -27.07 -22.54 11.58
CA GLN A 260 -28.14 -21.55 11.52
C GLN A 260 -27.85 -20.64 10.33
N HIS A 261 -28.04 -21.18 9.12
CA HIS A 261 -28.52 -20.38 8.02
C HIS A 261 -29.93 -19.92 8.41
N GLU A 262 -30.02 -18.93 9.29
CA GLU A 262 -31.23 -18.14 9.43
C GLU A 262 -31.59 -17.69 8.03
N LYS A 263 -32.75 -18.16 7.54
CA LYS A 263 -33.27 -17.73 6.25
C LYS A 263 -33.21 -16.19 6.24
N PRO A 264 -32.74 -15.55 5.15
CA PRO A 264 -32.68 -14.09 5.11
C PRO A 264 -34.02 -13.50 5.54
N LEU A 265 -34.02 -12.47 6.39
CA LEU A 265 -35.21 -11.93 7.06
C LEU A 265 -36.45 -11.79 6.14
N ARG A 266 -36.23 -11.48 4.85
CA ARG A 266 -37.27 -11.44 3.81
C ARG A 266 -38.02 -12.76 3.62
N LYS A 267 -37.36 -13.91 3.64
CA LYS A 267 -38.00 -15.23 3.55
C LYS A 267 -38.81 -15.53 4.82
N VAL A 268 -38.28 -15.23 6.00
CA VAL A 268 -38.98 -15.43 7.28
C VAL A 268 -40.25 -14.57 7.37
N LEU A 269 -40.17 -13.32 6.91
CA LEU A 269 -41.31 -12.40 6.88
C LEU A 269 -42.37 -12.80 5.84
N LYS A 270 -41.94 -13.34 4.70
CA LYS A 270 -42.86 -13.85 3.67
C LYS A 270 -43.59 -15.11 4.15
N ASP A 271 -42.86 -16.08 4.69
CA ASP A 271 -43.42 -17.32 5.25
C ASP A 271 -44.43 -17.00 6.39
N LYS A 272 -44.16 -15.98 7.23
CA LYS A 272 -45.10 -15.51 8.26
C LYS A 272 -46.34 -14.81 7.71
N ALA A 273 -46.24 -14.12 6.58
CA ALA A 273 -47.37 -13.44 5.96
C ALA A 273 -48.31 -14.44 5.27
N ASP A 274 -47.75 -15.48 4.65
CA ASP A 274 -48.52 -16.53 3.98
C ASP A 274 -49.24 -17.44 4.99
N ASN A 275 -48.61 -17.73 6.14
CA ASN A 275 -49.23 -18.50 7.23
C ASN A 275 -50.31 -17.75 8.02
N ARG A 276 -50.46 -16.43 7.85
CA ARG A 276 -51.55 -15.64 8.48
C ARG A 276 -52.83 -15.58 7.64
N LYS A 277 -52.80 -16.13 6.42
CA LYS A 277 -53.94 -16.15 5.49
C LYS A 277 -54.65 -17.50 5.41
N GLN A 278 -54.19 -18.49 6.19
CA GLN A 278 -54.88 -19.74 6.47
C GLN A 278 -55.59 -19.61 7.81
#